data_AF-A0A3A4UNI0-F1
#
_entry.id   AF-A0A3A4UNI0-F1
#
_cell.length_a   1.000
_cell.length_b   1.000
_cell.length_c   1.000
_cell.angle_alpha   90.00
_cell.angle_beta   90.00
_cell.angle_gamma   90.00
#
_symmetry.space_group_name_H-M   'P 1'
#
loop_
_entity.id
_entity.type
_entity.pdbx_description
1 polymer ?
#
loop_
_entity_poly.entity_id
_entity_poly.type
_entity_poly.pdbx_seq_one_letter_code
_entity_poly.pdbx_strand_id
1 'polypeptide(L)'
;MDKILQKVVTTAAESAQVVRQKEEKLSHFRKILPALLERGLDNINLSMFDEETRSALLNAFGEEYQRKGKAQDAMKAYILAGNKGRLTAMGEDYEKVGLYTNAIDCYRLADNTDKLLKCGNRCLEEGKTSDAIKAFLTVKDVERLTRVGDDCLRKEKYDHAIEVFKAVGNTQKLAEVGDKALRERQMGYAAQAYELAGDSGRLSALGDQALREGLFATAYKSYVLAGNTMMAQFVKENFGAQINL
;
A
#
# COMPACT_ATOMS: atom_id res chain seq x y z
N MET A 1 -57.73 17.88 0.47
CA MET A 1 -56.79 17.08 1.26
C MET A 1 -56.75 15.62 0.80
N ASP A 2 -57.91 15.00 0.52
CA ASP A 2 -57.99 13.58 0.11
C ASP A 2 -57.23 13.20 -1.16
N LYS A 3 -57.24 14.03 -2.21
CA LYS A 3 -56.48 13.72 -3.45
C LYS A 3 -54.96 13.67 -3.26
N ILE A 4 -54.42 14.38 -2.28
CA ILE A 4 -52.97 14.40 -1.99
C ILE A 4 -52.60 13.16 -1.18
N LEU A 5 -53.40 12.82 -0.15
CA LEU A 5 -53.26 11.59 0.62
C LEU A 5 -53.36 10.34 -0.27
N GLN A 6 -54.34 10.29 -1.18
CA GLN A 6 -54.54 9.16 -2.08
C GLN A 6 -53.38 8.97 -3.06
N LYS A 7 -52.77 10.07 -3.53
CA LYS A 7 -51.58 10.05 -4.39
C LYS A 7 -50.34 9.58 -3.63
N VAL A 8 -50.13 10.05 -2.41
CA VAL A 8 -49.01 9.63 -1.55
C VAL A 8 -49.12 8.14 -1.19
N VAL A 9 -50.32 7.65 -0.87
CA VAL A 9 -50.56 6.24 -0.56
C VAL A 9 -50.33 5.34 -1.78
N THR A 10 -50.75 5.76 -2.98
CA THR A 10 -50.50 4.98 -4.21
C THR A 10 -49.02 4.96 -4.58
N THR A 11 -48.30 6.09 -4.50
CA THR A 11 -46.85 6.12 -4.77
C THR A 11 -46.06 5.29 -3.75
N ALA A 12 -46.48 5.29 -2.48
CA ALA A 12 -45.88 4.45 -1.45
C ALA A 12 -46.16 2.95 -1.67
N ALA A 13 -47.37 2.58 -2.09
CA ALA A 13 -47.75 1.21 -2.42
C ALA A 13 -46.99 0.68 -3.64
N GLU A 14 -46.86 1.47 -4.70
CA GLU A 14 -46.06 1.14 -5.88
C GLU A 14 -44.58 0.95 -5.52
N SER A 15 -44.02 1.84 -4.71
CA SER A 15 -42.64 1.73 -4.22
C SER A 15 -42.43 0.46 -3.39
N ALA A 16 -43.36 0.12 -2.50
CA ALA A 16 -43.30 -1.10 -1.68
C ALA A 16 -43.40 -2.38 -2.53
N GLN A 17 -44.20 -2.35 -3.60
CA GLN A 17 -44.39 -3.49 -4.49
C GLN A 17 -43.15 -3.74 -5.37
N VAL A 18 -42.48 -2.68 -5.83
CA VAL A 18 -41.19 -2.77 -6.54
C VAL A 18 -40.10 -3.36 -5.63
N VAL A 19 -40.05 -2.95 -4.35
CA VAL A 19 -39.11 -3.51 -3.37
C VAL A 19 -39.35 -5.00 -3.15
N ARG A 20 -40.62 -5.42 -2.96
CA ARG A 20 -40.97 -6.85 -2.83
C ARG A 20 -40.54 -7.69 -4.04
N GLN A 21 -40.81 -7.21 -5.24
CA GLN A 21 -40.42 -7.93 -6.46
C GLN A 21 -38.89 -8.05 -6.62
N LYS A 22 -38.13 -7.04 -6.17
CA LYS A 22 -36.66 -7.11 -6.12
C LYS A 22 -36.17 -8.14 -5.10
N GLU A 23 -36.76 -8.17 -3.90
CA GLU A 23 -36.43 -9.17 -2.87
C GLU A 23 -36.74 -10.60 -3.33
N GLU A 24 -37.87 -10.82 -3.99
CA GLU A 24 -38.25 -12.14 -4.53
C GLU A 24 -37.26 -12.61 -5.60
N LYS A 25 -36.87 -11.73 -6.54
CA LYS A 25 -35.83 -12.01 -7.55
C LYS A 25 -34.50 -12.38 -6.88
N LEU A 26 -34.06 -11.60 -5.90
CA LEU A 26 -32.85 -11.88 -5.13
C LEU A 26 -32.93 -13.21 -4.36
N SER A 27 -34.11 -13.59 -3.85
CA SER A 27 -34.31 -14.87 -3.18
C SER A 27 -34.13 -16.06 -4.13
N HIS A 28 -34.59 -15.93 -5.38
CA HIS A 28 -34.37 -16.96 -6.39
C HIS A 28 -32.89 -17.08 -6.74
N PHE A 29 -32.17 -15.97 -6.84
CA PHE A 29 -30.74 -15.99 -7.10
C PHE A 29 -29.93 -16.61 -5.96
N ARG A 30 -30.32 -16.40 -4.71
CA ARG A 30 -29.68 -17.05 -3.55
C ARG A 30 -29.74 -18.58 -3.62
N LYS A 31 -30.79 -19.14 -4.23
CA LYS A 31 -30.93 -20.62 -4.40
C LYS A 31 -29.93 -21.19 -5.40
N ILE A 32 -29.55 -20.42 -6.42
CA ILE A 32 -28.58 -20.87 -7.43
C ILE A 32 -27.13 -20.48 -7.09
N LEU A 33 -26.95 -19.61 -6.09
CA LEU A 33 -25.64 -19.12 -5.67
C LEU A 33 -24.62 -20.23 -5.36
N PRO A 34 -24.97 -21.37 -4.71
CA PRO A 34 -24.03 -22.46 -4.49
C PRO A 34 -23.45 -23.04 -5.79
N ALA A 35 -24.30 -23.29 -6.79
CA ALA A 35 -23.87 -23.81 -8.09
C ALA A 35 -22.99 -22.80 -8.85
N LEU A 36 -23.27 -21.50 -8.69
CA LEU A 36 -22.43 -20.45 -9.27
C LEU A 36 -21.08 -20.37 -8.55
N LEU A 37 -21.06 -20.45 -7.21
CA LEU A 37 -19.83 -20.43 -6.41
C LEU A 37 -18.86 -21.57 -6.77
N GLU A 38 -19.37 -22.75 -7.13
CA GLU A 38 -18.56 -23.88 -7.60
C GLU A 38 -17.83 -23.59 -8.92
N ARG A 39 -18.47 -22.85 -9.83
CA ARG A 39 -17.83 -22.39 -11.06
C ARG A 39 -16.77 -21.29 -10.80
N GLY A 40 -16.94 -20.52 -9.75
CA GLY A 40 -16.05 -19.40 -9.41
C GLY A 40 -16.38 -18.12 -10.18
N LEU A 41 -16.11 -16.98 -9.55
CA LEU A 41 -16.50 -15.67 -10.06
C LEU A 41 -15.95 -15.36 -11.47
N ASP A 42 -14.75 -15.85 -11.77
CA ASP A 42 -14.07 -15.63 -13.07
C ASP A 42 -14.72 -16.34 -14.25
N ASN A 43 -15.52 -17.38 -13.99
CA ASN A 43 -16.15 -18.20 -15.02
C ASN A 43 -17.64 -17.89 -15.20
N ILE A 44 -18.13 -16.83 -14.56
CA ILE A 44 -19.55 -16.43 -14.62
C ILE A 44 -19.67 -15.14 -15.43
N ASN A 45 -20.45 -15.20 -16.50
CA ASN A 45 -20.85 -14.01 -17.23
C ASN A 45 -22.10 -13.38 -16.58
N LEU A 46 -21.93 -12.19 -15.98
CA LEU A 46 -23.02 -11.40 -15.39
C LEU A 46 -23.47 -10.23 -16.27
N SER A 47 -23.00 -10.12 -17.52
CA SER A 47 -23.32 -8.99 -18.40
C SER A 47 -24.80 -8.92 -18.82
N MET A 48 -25.54 -10.01 -18.67
CA MET A 48 -26.96 -10.10 -18.97
C MET A 48 -27.86 -9.45 -17.92
N PHE A 49 -27.32 -9.11 -16.74
CA PHE A 49 -28.06 -8.46 -15.66
C PHE A 49 -27.87 -6.95 -15.69
N ASP A 50 -28.90 -6.22 -15.27
CA ASP A 50 -28.77 -4.80 -14.98
C ASP A 50 -27.79 -4.55 -13.83
N GLU A 51 -27.30 -3.31 -13.72
CA GLU A 51 -26.25 -2.94 -12.77
C GLU A 51 -26.64 -3.17 -11.31
N GLU A 52 -27.90 -2.92 -10.96
CA GLU A 52 -28.42 -3.08 -9.60
C GLU A 52 -28.47 -4.57 -9.22
N THR A 53 -29.06 -5.41 -10.09
CA THR A 53 -29.11 -6.86 -9.91
C THR A 53 -27.70 -7.46 -9.87
N ARG A 54 -26.81 -7.02 -10.76
CA ARG A 54 -25.42 -7.46 -10.80
C ARG A 54 -24.68 -7.12 -9.50
N SER A 55 -24.81 -5.89 -9.00
CA SER A 55 -24.20 -5.49 -7.73
C SER A 55 -24.76 -6.31 -6.56
N ALA A 56 -26.07 -6.52 -6.49
CA ALA A 56 -26.69 -7.31 -5.44
C ALA A 56 -26.23 -8.78 -5.44
N LEU A 57 -26.10 -9.39 -6.63
CA LEU A 57 -25.52 -10.73 -6.80
C LEU A 57 -24.07 -10.79 -6.33
N LEU A 58 -23.23 -9.85 -6.78
CA LEU A 58 -21.81 -9.79 -6.38
C LEU A 58 -21.64 -9.59 -4.87
N ASN A 59 -22.50 -8.80 -4.24
CA ASN A 59 -22.54 -8.67 -2.79
C ASN A 59 -22.90 -9.99 -2.10
N ALA A 60 -23.89 -10.73 -2.63
CA ALA A 60 -24.24 -12.05 -2.11
C ALA A 60 -23.08 -13.06 -2.27
N PHE A 61 -22.37 -13.04 -3.41
CA PHE A 61 -21.14 -13.83 -3.59
C PHE A 61 -20.09 -13.48 -2.53
N GLY A 62 -19.84 -12.18 -2.32
CA GLY A 62 -18.88 -11.71 -1.32
C GLY A 62 -19.21 -12.21 0.08
N GLU A 63 -20.48 -12.13 0.48
CA GLU A 63 -20.95 -12.61 1.79
C GLU A 63 -20.76 -14.12 1.96
N GLU A 64 -21.10 -14.92 0.94
CA GLU A 64 -20.90 -16.37 1.01
C GLU A 64 -19.42 -16.77 0.97
N TYR A 65 -18.59 -16.11 0.17
CA TYR A 65 -17.15 -16.34 0.18
C TYR A 65 -16.55 -16.03 1.55
N GLN A 66 -16.98 -14.95 2.19
CA GLN A 66 -16.55 -14.58 3.53
C GLN A 66 -16.95 -15.62 4.57
N ARG A 67 -18.20 -16.13 4.53
CA ARG A 67 -18.66 -17.22 5.41
C ARG A 67 -17.86 -18.50 5.23
N LYS A 68 -17.40 -18.79 4.01
CA LYS A 68 -16.55 -19.94 3.68
C LYS A 68 -15.06 -19.71 3.97
N GLY A 69 -14.68 -18.56 4.51
CA GLY A 69 -13.28 -18.21 4.79
C GLY A 69 -12.44 -17.86 3.55
N LYS A 70 -13.07 -17.71 2.38
CA LYS A 70 -12.40 -17.37 1.12
C LYS A 70 -12.27 -15.86 0.96
N ALA A 71 -11.44 -15.24 1.81
CA ALA A 71 -11.39 -13.79 1.92
C ALA A 71 -10.95 -13.06 0.64
N GLN A 72 -10.04 -13.64 -0.16
CA GLN A 72 -9.59 -13.04 -1.43
C GLN A 72 -10.72 -12.99 -2.47
N ASP A 73 -11.49 -14.08 -2.59
CA ASP A 73 -12.65 -14.15 -3.48
C ASP A 73 -13.75 -13.18 -3.01
N ALA A 74 -13.95 -13.06 -1.70
CA ALA A 74 -14.89 -12.10 -1.12
C ALA A 74 -14.50 -10.65 -1.45
N MET A 75 -13.22 -10.29 -1.28
CA MET A 75 -12.70 -8.98 -1.64
C MET A 75 -12.96 -8.68 -3.12
N LYS A 76 -12.64 -9.62 -4.01
CA LYS A 76 -12.85 -9.48 -5.45
C LYS A 76 -14.32 -9.23 -5.78
N ALA A 77 -15.23 -9.99 -5.16
CA ALA A 77 -16.66 -9.80 -5.35
C ALA A 77 -17.12 -8.41 -4.89
N TYR A 78 -16.63 -7.92 -3.74
CA TYR A 78 -16.96 -6.58 -3.25
C TYR A 78 -16.37 -5.45 -4.10
N ILE A 79 -15.16 -5.61 -4.65
CA ILE A 79 -14.56 -4.66 -5.60
C ILE A 79 -15.45 -4.55 -6.85
N LEU A 80 -15.82 -5.68 -7.44
CA LEU A 80 -16.67 -5.71 -8.64
C LEU A 80 -18.09 -5.18 -8.36
N ALA A 81 -18.58 -5.35 -7.12
CA ALA A 81 -19.85 -4.78 -6.69
C ALA A 81 -19.80 -3.26 -6.42
N GLY A 82 -18.59 -2.68 -6.33
CA GLY A 82 -18.38 -1.31 -5.86
C GLY A 82 -18.70 -1.10 -4.37
N ASN A 83 -18.75 -2.17 -3.56
CA ASN A 83 -19.19 -2.09 -2.17
C ASN A 83 -18.06 -1.70 -1.22
N LYS A 84 -17.79 -0.39 -1.15
CA LYS A 84 -16.80 0.23 -0.27
C LYS A 84 -17.07 -0.02 1.23
N GLY A 85 -18.34 -0.13 1.62
CA GLY A 85 -18.74 -0.40 3.01
C GLY A 85 -18.31 -1.80 3.46
N ARG A 86 -18.56 -2.81 2.63
CA ARG A 86 -18.11 -4.19 2.90
C ARG A 86 -16.59 -4.32 2.86
N LEU A 87 -15.91 -3.65 1.93
CA LEU A 87 -14.44 -3.60 1.90
C LEU A 87 -13.88 -2.98 3.19
N THR A 88 -14.48 -1.88 3.67
CA THR A 88 -14.09 -1.27 4.94
C THR A 88 -14.27 -2.24 6.11
N ALA A 89 -15.44 -2.88 6.23
CA ALA A 89 -15.71 -3.85 7.29
C ALA A 89 -14.71 -5.03 7.26
N MET A 90 -14.36 -5.52 6.06
CA MET A 90 -13.36 -6.56 5.90
C MET A 90 -11.96 -6.10 6.32
N GLY A 91 -11.62 -4.83 6.06
CA GLY A 91 -10.40 -4.21 6.57
C GLY A 91 -10.36 -4.16 8.10
N GLU A 92 -11.47 -3.82 8.75
CA GLU A 92 -11.58 -3.82 10.21
C GLU A 92 -11.40 -5.22 10.81
N ASP A 93 -11.93 -6.24 10.14
CA ASP A 93 -11.75 -7.63 10.58
C ASP A 93 -10.28 -8.07 10.46
N TYR A 94 -9.57 -7.65 9.40
CA TYR A 94 -8.12 -7.87 9.30
C TYR A 94 -7.33 -7.14 10.39
N GLU A 95 -7.72 -5.90 10.71
CA GLU A 95 -7.11 -5.10 11.76
C GLU A 95 -7.23 -5.79 13.13
N LYS A 96 -8.39 -6.38 13.45
CA LYS A 96 -8.61 -7.12 14.71
C LYS A 96 -7.69 -8.32 14.88
N VAL A 97 -7.27 -8.95 13.79
CA VAL A 97 -6.36 -10.12 13.80
C VAL A 97 -4.90 -9.73 13.53
N GLY A 98 -4.59 -8.43 13.47
CA GLY A 98 -3.23 -7.92 13.26
C GLY A 98 -2.69 -8.06 11.84
N LEU A 99 -3.54 -8.33 10.85
CA LEU A 99 -3.17 -8.45 9.44
C LEU A 99 -3.22 -7.08 8.73
N TYR A 100 -2.36 -6.16 9.16
CA TYR A 100 -2.37 -4.76 8.74
C TYR A 100 -2.18 -4.53 7.24
N THR A 101 -1.29 -5.28 6.59
CA THR A 101 -1.09 -5.17 5.13
C THR A 101 -2.41 -5.36 4.37
N ASN A 102 -3.20 -6.36 4.76
CA ASN A 102 -4.49 -6.67 4.15
C ASN A 102 -5.54 -5.62 4.50
N ALA A 103 -5.55 -5.14 5.75
CA ALA A 103 -6.44 -4.05 6.17
C ALA A 103 -6.21 -2.78 5.35
N ILE A 104 -4.94 -2.39 5.14
CA ILE A 104 -4.55 -1.25 4.31
C ILE A 104 -5.03 -1.43 2.87
N ASP A 105 -4.87 -2.61 2.28
CA ASP A 105 -5.35 -2.87 0.93
C ASP A 105 -6.88 -2.77 0.83
N CYS A 106 -7.62 -3.31 1.80
CA CYS A 106 -9.08 -3.15 1.90
C CYS A 106 -9.49 -1.67 1.97
N TYR A 107 -8.87 -0.90 2.87
CA TYR A 107 -9.22 0.51 3.06
C TYR A 107 -8.85 1.36 1.84
N ARG A 108 -7.73 1.04 1.16
CA ARG A 108 -7.35 1.67 -0.11
C ARG A 108 -8.39 1.39 -1.19
N LEU A 109 -8.80 0.15 -1.36
CA LEU A 109 -9.82 -0.25 -2.35
C LEU A 109 -11.20 0.34 -2.04
N ALA A 110 -11.48 0.62 -0.77
CA ALA A 110 -12.69 1.30 -0.33
C ALA A 110 -12.62 2.85 -0.44
N ASP A 111 -11.47 3.41 -0.83
CA ASP A 111 -11.16 4.85 -0.74
C ASP A 111 -11.40 5.44 0.66
N ASN A 112 -11.17 4.65 1.71
CA ASN A 112 -11.41 5.05 3.11
C ASN A 112 -10.13 5.61 3.74
N THR A 113 -9.85 6.88 3.47
CA THR A 113 -8.66 7.60 3.95
C THR A 113 -8.60 7.70 5.47
N ASP A 114 -9.73 7.92 6.13
CA ASP A 114 -9.80 8.03 7.60
C ASP A 114 -9.37 6.73 8.29
N LYS A 115 -9.85 5.58 7.78
CA LYS A 115 -9.45 4.27 8.29
C LYS A 115 -8.01 3.94 7.97
N LEU A 116 -7.52 4.29 6.78
CA LEU A 116 -6.09 4.17 6.43
C LEU A 116 -5.21 4.93 7.41
N LEU A 117 -5.53 6.19 7.72
CA LEU A 117 -4.76 7.01 8.65
C LEU A 117 -4.76 6.45 10.07
N LYS A 118 -5.91 5.97 10.56
CA LYS A 118 -6.01 5.32 11.87
C LYS A 118 -5.22 4.01 11.94
N CYS A 119 -5.33 3.20 10.89
CA CYS A 119 -4.59 1.95 10.77
C CYS A 119 -3.07 2.21 10.74
N GLY A 120 -2.61 3.18 9.95
CA GLY A 120 -1.20 3.59 9.91
C GLY A 120 -0.67 4.07 11.25
N ASN A 121 -1.45 4.86 12.00
CA ASN A 121 -1.07 5.29 13.35
C ASN A 121 -0.96 4.10 14.31
N ARG A 122 -1.92 3.17 14.29
CA ARG A 122 -1.85 1.96 15.13
C ARG A 122 -0.64 1.09 14.77
N CYS A 123 -0.32 0.97 13.48
CA CYS A 123 0.89 0.27 13.04
C CYS A 123 2.16 0.87 13.65
N LEU A 124 2.24 2.20 13.79
CA LEU A 124 3.38 2.85 14.46
C LEU A 124 3.43 2.52 15.96
N GLU A 125 2.29 2.56 16.64
CA GLU A 125 2.17 2.23 18.07
C GLU A 125 2.62 0.79 18.36
N GLU A 126 2.31 -0.14 17.45
CA GLU A 126 2.68 -1.55 17.53
C GLU A 126 4.07 -1.87 16.93
N GLY A 127 4.80 -0.86 16.47
CA GLY A 127 6.14 -1.01 15.89
C GLY A 127 6.18 -1.63 14.49
N LYS A 128 5.04 -1.76 13.81
CA LYS A 128 4.87 -2.23 12.42
C LYS A 128 5.15 -1.08 11.43
N THR A 129 6.40 -0.61 11.44
CA THR A 129 6.82 0.57 10.67
C THR A 129 6.56 0.44 9.15
N SER A 130 6.82 -0.73 8.54
CA SER A 130 6.60 -0.94 7.10
C SER A 130 5.13 -0.78 6.69
N ASP A 131 4.21 -1.33 7.50
CA ASP A 131 2.76 -1.21 7.25
C ASP A 131 2.29 0.25 7.43
N ALA A 132 2.81 0.95 8.44
CA ALA A 132 2.53 2.37 8.64
C ALA A 132 2.96 3.22 7.43
N ILE A 133 4.17 2.98 6.89
CA ILE A 133 4.68 3.65 5.69
C ILE A 133 3.74 3.38 4.51
N LYS A 134 3.37 2.12 4.26
CA LYS A 134 2.43 1.75 3.18
C LYS A 134 1.09 2.49 3.32
N ALA A 135 0.55 2.59 4.54
CA ALA A 135 -0.69 3.32 4.79
C ALA A 135 -0.57 4.82 4.47
N PHE A 136 0.48 5.49 4.96
CA PHE A 136 0.67 6.93 4.73
C PHE A 136 1.06 7.28 3.29
N LEU A 137 1.80 6.40 2.61
CA LEU A 137 2.09 6.53 1.18
C LEU A 137 0.81 6.49 0.35
N THR A 138 -0.12 5.60 0.71
CA THR A 138 -1.40 5.45 0.00
C THR A 138 -2.22 6.73 0.04
N VAL A 139 -2.24 7.43 1.18
CA VAL A 139 -2.96 8.70 1.34
C VAL A 139 -2.11 9.93 0.98
N LYS A 140 -0.84 9.73 0.59
CA LYS A 140 0.13 10.80 0.25
C LYS A 140 0.30 11.86 1.36
N ASP A 141 0.24 11.43 2.62
CA ASP A 141 0.41 12.33 3.78
C ASP A 141 1.90 12.59 4.03
N VAL A 142 2.42 13.65 3.39
CA VAL A 142 3.85 14.03 3.44
C VAL A 142 4.30 14.38 4.85
N GLU A 143 3.45 15.03 5.66
CA GLU A 143 3.80 15.45 7.01
C GLU A 143 3.99 14.24 7.94
N ARG A 144 3.05 13.29 7.91
CA ARG A 144 3.17 12.05 8.69
C ARG A 144 4.31 11.19 8.21
N LEU A 145 4.49 11.04 6.88
CA LEU A 145 5.64 10.33 6.34
C LEU A 145 6.94 10.94 6.84
N THR A 146 7.10 12.26 6.78
CA THR A 146 8.32 12.94 7.28
C THR A 146 8.57 12.62 8.76
N ARG A 147 7.54 12.66 9.61
CA ARG A 147 7.67 12.28 11.03
C ARG A 147 8.08 10.82 11.22
N VAL A 148 7.54 9.91 10.43
CA VAL A 148 7.94 8.48 10.45
C VAL A 148 9.38 8.34 10.02
N GLY A 149 9.81 9.03 8.97
CA GLY A 149 11.20 9.04 8.51
C GLY A 149 12.16 9.55 9.58
N ASP A 150 11.81 10.65 10.26
CA ASP A 150 12.60 11.19 11.37
C ASP A 150 12.66 10.21 12.56
N ASP A 151 11.56 9.53 12.89
CA ASP A 151 11.54 8.51 13.93
C ASP A 151 12.41 7.28 13.57
N CYS A 152 12.33 6.82 12.33
CA CYS A 152 13.17 5.75 11.79
C CYS A 152 14.65 6.13 11.86
N LEU A 153 15.00 7.35 11.47
CA LEU A 153 16.38 7.84 11.51
C LEU A 153 16.90 7.92 12.95
N ARG A 154 16.08 8.40 13.90
CA ARG A 154 16.45 8.40 15.34
C ARG A 154 16.70 7.00 15.87
N LYS A 155 15.90 6.03 15.45
CA LYS A 155 15.99 4.61 15.83
C LYS A 155 16.98 3.79 14.97
N GLU A 156 17.78 4.45 14.13
CA GLU A 156 18.80 3.82 13.27
C GLU A 156 18.22 2.78 12.29
N LYS A 157 16.93 2.90 11.97
CA LYS A 157 16.25 2.10 10.94
C LYS A 157 16.43 2.75 9.56
N TYR A 158 17.65 2.65 9.03
CA TYR A 158 18.05 3.35 7.80
C TYR A 158 17.23 2.97 6.58
N ASP A 159 16.91 1.69 6.39
CA ASP A 159 16.07 1.22 5.27
C ASP A 159 14.74 1.96 5.20
N HIS A 160 14.02 2.00 6.33
CA HIS A 160 12.72 2.66 6.43
C HIS A 160 12.83 4.18 6.28
N ALA A 161 13.88 4.79 6.83
CA ALA A 161 14.10 6.23 6.67
C ALA A 161 14.38 6.61 5.20
N ILE A 162 15.22 5.83 4.51
CA ILE A 162 15.52 6.02 3.09
C ILE A 162 14.25 5.84 2.25
N GLU A 163 13.48 4.78 2.48
CA GLU A 163 12.22 4.52 1.78
C GLU A 163 11.26 5.71 1.89
N VAL A 164 11.07 6.21 3.11
CA VAL A 164 10.20 7.34 3.40
C VAL A 164 10.69 8.62 2.71
N PHE A 165 11.95 9.01 2.93
CA PHE A 165 12.47 10.27 2.41
C PHE A 165 12.62 10.28 0.89
N LYS A 166 12.87 9.11 0.29
CA LYS A 166 12.78 8.92 -1.17
C LYS A 166 11.36 9.16 -1.65
N ALA A 167 10.37 8.57 -0.99
CA ALA A 167 8.98 8.68 -1.41
C ALA A 167 8.41 10.11 -1.28
N VAL A 168 8.86 10.88 -0.28
CA VAL A 168 8.51 12.31 -0.17
C VAL A 168 9.41 13.23 -0.98
N GLY A 169 10.45 12.72 -1.65
CA GLY A 169 11.40 13.51 -2.44
C GLY A 169 12.26 14.47 -1.62
N ASN A 170 12.48 14.19 -0.33
CA ASN A 170 13.26 15.07 0.55
C ASN A 170 14.76 14.72 0.48
N THR A 171 15.45 15.32 -0.49
CA THR A 171 16.88 15.10 -0.74
C THR A 171 17.75 15.54 0.42
N GLN A 172 17.39 16.62 1.13
CA GLN A 172 18.11 17.09 2.31
C GLN A 172 18.09 16.06 3.43
N LYS A 173 16.92 15.47 3.71
CA LYS A 173 16.78 14.41 4.71
C LYS A 173 17.47 13.12 4.29
N LEU A 174 17.47 12.76 3.01
CA LEU A 174 18.27 11.64 2.51
C LEU A 174 19.77 11.87 2.75
N ALA A 175 20.26 13.08 2.52
CA ALA A 175 21.66 13.41 2.80
C ALA A 175 21.96 13.32 4.32
N GLU A 176 21.04 13.76 5.19
CA GLU A 176 21.14 13.62 6.65
C GLU A 176 21.18 12.13 7.09
N VAL A 177 20.35 11.28 6.47
CA VAL A 177 20.40 9.82 6.68
C VAL A 177 21.78 9.28 6.33
N GLY A 178 22.33 9.69 5.18
CA GLY A 178 23.66 9.27 4.76
C GLY A 178 24.76 9.70 5.72
N ASP A 179 24.71 10.94 6.23
CA ASP A 179 25.68 11.46 7.20
C ASP A 179 25.64 10.68 8.52
N LYS A 180 24.44 10.30 8.98
CA LYS A 180 24.27 9.52 10.20
C LYS A 180 24.77 8.08 9.99
N ALA A 181 24.35 7.43 8.91
CA ALA A 181 24.79 6.08 8.56
C ALA A 181 26.32 6.01 8.43
N LEU A 182 26.95 7.02 7.82
CA LEU A 182 28.41 7.08 7.67
C LEU A 182 29.13 7.19 9.03
N ARG A 183 28.62 8.00 9.96
CA ARG A 183 29.17 8.10 11.32
C ARG A 183 29.15 6.77 12.06
N GLU A 184 28.16 5.93 11.77
CA GLU A 184 28.02 4.58 12.32
C GLU A 184 28.71 3.50 11.46
N ARG A 185 29.53 3.91 10.49
CA ARG A 185 30.27 3.04 9.55
C ARG A 185 29.37 2.16 8.67
N GLN A 186 28.09 2.51 8.53
CA GLN A 186 27.14 1.85 7.64
C GLN A 186 27.25 2.40 6.21
N MET A 187 28.40 2.15 5.56
CA MET A 187 28.71 2.74 4.25
C MET A 187 27.70 2.37 3.14
N GLY A 188 27.09 1.19 3.21
CA GLY A 188 26.07 0.77 2.25
C GLY A 188 24.84 1.68 2.25
N TYR A 189 24.29 1.95 3.43
CA TYR A 189 23.17 2.88 3.59
C TYR A 189 23.56 4.32 3.28
N ALA A 190 24.79 4.73 3.64
CA ALA A 190 25.30 6.05 3.28
C ALA A 190 25.35 6.25 1.76
N ALA A 191 25.93 5.30 1.02
CA ALA A 191 26.00 5.35 -0.44
C ALA A 191 24.59 5.41 -1.06
N GLN A 192 23.68 4.54 -0.63
CA GLN A 192 22.30 4.52 -1.13
C GLN A 192 21.58 5.84 -0.86
N ALA A 193 21.74 6.41 0.33
CA ALA A 193 21.09 7.66 0.70
C ALA A 193 21.62 8.85 -0.10
N TYR A 194 22.95 8.95 -0.29
CA TYR A 194 23.55 10.02 -1.09
C TYR A 194 23.23 9.89 -2.59
N GLU A 195 23.19 8.67 -3.13
CA GLU A 195 22.74 8.39 -4.50
C GLU A 195 21.32 8.90 -4.72
N LEU A 196 20.40 8.56 -3.83
CA LEU A 196 19.01 9.01 -3.90
C LEU A 196 18.86 10.51 -3.66
N ALA A 197 19.76 11.13 -2.89
CA ALA A 197 19.83 12.57 -2.72
C ALA A 197 20.41 13.31 -3.94
N GLY A 198 21.09 12.60 -4.85
CA GLY A 198 21.83 13.18 -5.96
C GLY A 198 23.11 13.93 -5.53
N ASP A 199 23.67 13.60 -4.36
CA ASP A 199 24.83 14.30 -3.80
C ASP A 199 26.14 13.64 -4.24
N SER A 200 26.60 14.00 -5.43
CA SER A 200 27.87 13.50 -6.01
C SER A 200 29.10 13.91 -5.19
N GLY A 201 29.03 15.04 -4.46
CA GLY A 201 30.09 15.50 -3.58
C GLY A 201 30.28 14.56 -2.40
N ARG A 202 29.20 14.23 -1.69
CA ARG A 202 29.23 13.28 -0.57
C ARG A 202 29.55 11.86 -1.02
N LEU A 203 29.07 11.43 -2.19
CA LEU A 203 29.46 10.12 -2.76
C LEU A 203 30.96 10.05 -3.07
N SER A 204 31.56 11.11 -3.60
CA SER A 204 33.01 11.16 -3.84
C SER A 204 33.78 11.11 -2.52
N ALA A 205 33.36 11.88 -1.51
CA ALA A 205 33.98 11.85 -0.18
C ALA A 205 33.84 10.48 0.52
N LEU A 206 32.71 9.80 0.33
CA LEU A 206 32.52 8.43 0.79
C LEU A 206 33.50 7.47 0.09
N GLY A 207 33.71 7.66 -1.22
CA GLY A 207 34.73 6.97 -2.00
C GLY A 207 36.14 7.18 -1.45
N ASP A 208 36.51 8.43 -1.13
CA ASP A 208 37.82 8.78 -0.56
C ASP A 208 38.04 8.13 0.81
N GLN A 209 36.98 8.06 1.64
CA GLN A 209 37.04 7.39 2.93
C GLN A 209 37.17 5.88 2.76
N ALA A 210 36.34 5.25 1.92
CA ALA A 210 36.41 3.82 1.65
C ALA A 210 37.78 3.41 1.09
N LEU A 211 38.38 4.24 0.22
CA LEU A 211 39.72 4.01 -0.32
C LEU A 211 40.79 4.03 0.76
N ARG A 212 40.74 5.00 1.69
CA ARG A 212 41.66 5.08 2.84
C ARG A 212 41.52 3.89 3.80
N GLU A 213 40.32 3.34 3.91
CA GLU A 213 40.03 2.15 4.73
C GLU A 213 40.31 0.82 4.00
N GLY A 214 40.80 0.86 2.75
CA GLY A 214 41.09 -0.35 1.96
C GLY A 214 39.84 -1.07 1.42
N LEU A 215 38.68 -0.42 1.46
CA LEU A 215 37.40 -0.95 0.97
C LEU A 215 37.22 -0.64 -0.52
N PHE A 216 38.09 -1.19 -1.36
CA PHE A 216 38.21 -0.82 -2.78
C PHE A 216 36.92 -1.03 -3.58
N ALA A 217 36.13 -2.07 -3.29
CA ALA A 217 34.85 -2.31 -3.94
C ALA A 217 33.82 -1.21 -3.65
N THR A 218 33.72 -0.80 -2.38
CA THR A 218 32.84 0.28 -1.96
C THR A 218 33.31 1.63 -2.50
N ALA A 219 34.63 1.86 -2.51
CA ALA A 219 35.22 3.07 -3.08
C ALA A 219 34.90 3.20 -4.57
N TYR A 220 35.17 2.13 -5.34
CA TYR A 220 34.86 2.07 -6.78
C TYR A 220 33.37 2.35 -7.04
N LYS A 221 32.47 1.64 -6.35
CA LYS A 221 31.02 1.83 -6.50
C LYS A 221 30.62 3.27 -6.20
N SER A 222 31.15 3.86 -5.12
CA SER A 222 30.81 5.23 -4.72
C SER A 222 31.27 6.27 -5.76
N TYR A 223 32.46 6.13 -6.34
CA TYR A 223 32.91 7.01 -7.41
C TYR A 223 32.10 6.86 -8.70
N VAL A 224 31.72 5.63 -9.06
CA VAL A 224 30.83 5.38 -10.22
C VAL A 224 29.48 6.06 -10.01
N LEU A 225 28.87 5.90 -8.84
CA LEU A 225 27.62 6.57 -8.49
C LEU A 225 27.75 8.10 -8.46
N ALA A 226 28.91 8.62 -8.04
CA ALA A 226 29.20 10.05 -8.05
C ALA A 226 29.42 10.64 -9.46
N GLY A 227 29.60 9.80 -10.48
CA GLY A 227 30.08 10.24 -11.79
C GLY A 227 31.55 10.66 -11.81
N ASN A 228 32.33 10.32 -10.78
CA ASN A 228 33.76 10.61 -10.68
C ASN A 228 34.57 9.56 -11.45
N THR A 229 34.57 9.69 -12.77
CA THR A 229 35.20 8.73 -13.70
C THR A 229 36.70 8.60 -13.48
N MET A 230 37.39 9.69 -13.14
CA MET A 230 38.84 9.69 -12.87
C MET A 230 39.18 8.79 -11.68
N MET A 231 38.50 8.97 -10.55
CA MET A 231 38.78 8.16 -9.35
C MET A 231 38.27 6.73 -9.50
N ALA A 232 37.14 6.52 -10.17
CA ALA A 232 36.66 5.17 -10.48
C ALA A 232 37.68 4.39 -11.32
N GLN A 233 38.25 5.01 -12.36
CA GLN A 233 39.27 4.39 -13.20
C GLN A 233 40.57 4.15 -12.44
N PHE A 234 41.01 5.13 -11.63
CA PHE A 234 42.17 4.97 -10.76
C PHE A 234 42.04 3.74 -9.85
N VAL A 235 40.89 3.58 -9.18
CA VAL A 235 40.64 2.45 -8.29
C VAL A 235 40.63 1.13 -9.07
N LYS A 236 40.00 1.11 -10.25
CA LYS A 236 39.94 -0.07 -11.10
C LYS A 236 41.32 -0.51 -11.61
N GLU A 237 42.16 0.42 -12.04
CA GLU A 237 43.50 0.10 -12.58
C GLU A 237 44.47 -0.38 -11.50
N ASN A 238 44.42 0.21 -10.31
CA ASN A 238 45.39 -0.07 -9.25
C ASN A 238 44.94 -1.20 -8.31
N PHE A 239 43.62 -1.37 -8.12
CA PHE A 239 43.07 -2.31 -7.16
C PHE A 239 42.05 -3.30 -7.76
N GLY A 240 41.86 -3.31 -9.09
CA GLY A 240 40.84 -4.14 -9.75
C GLY A 240 40.92 -5.63 -9.43
N ALA A 241 42.12 -6.18 -9.25
CA ALA A 241 42.34 -7.57 -8.85
C ALA A 241 41.78 -7.90 -7.44
N GLN A 242 41.57 -6.90 -6.60
CA GLN A 242 41.04 -7.03 -5.24
C GLN A 242 39.53 -6.76 -5.17
N ILE A 243 38.92 -6.31 -6.28
CA ILE A 243 37.51 -5.91 -6.33
C ILE A 243 36.62 -7.04 -6.90
N ASN A 244 37.20 -8.15 -7.39
CA ASN A 244 36.47 -9.23 -8.09
C ASN A 244 35.48 -8.66 -9.14
N LEU A 245 35.95 -7.68 -9.93
CA LEU A 245 35.21 -7.14 -11.07
C LEU A 245 35.20 -8.11 -12.25
#